data_AF-A0A2A5GHH6-F1
#
_entry.id   AF-A0A2A5GHH6-F1
#
_cell.length_a   1.000
_cell.length_b   1.000
_cell.length_c   1.000
_cell.angle_alpha   90.00
_cell.angle_beta   90.00
_cell.angle_gamma   90.00
#
_symmetry.space_group_name_H-M   'P 1'
#
loop_
_entity.id
_entity.type
_entity.pdbx_description
1 polymer ?
#
loop_
_entity_poly.entity_id
_entity_poly.type
_entity_poly.pdbx_seq_one_letter_code
_entity_poly.pdbx_strand_id
1 'polypeptide(L)'
;MNFKDLALSKSLLWFLISIFLFFWLGSHLFGAFTNLEIQDLRITGLVTFNSRPIWFSIVVAVKASAWALSSVLIYKYVQFKVSKKNT
;
A
#
# COMPACT_ATOMS: atom_id res chain seq x y z
N MET A 1 -11.38 6.05 -19.12
CA MET A 1 -11.92 6.49 -17.81
C MET A 1 -11.01 7.60 -17.28
N ASN A 2 -11.50 8.84 -17.20
CA ASN A 2 -10.68 9.99 -16.85
C ASN A 2 -10.45 10.01 -15.33
N PHE A 3 -9.20 9.88 -14.87
CA PHE A 3 -8.86 9.95 -13.44
C PHE A 3 -9.21 11.29 -12.77
N LYS A 4 -9.60 12.31 -13.55
CA LYS A 4 -10.06 13.62 -13.06
C LYS A 4 -11.42 13.54 -12.35
N ASP A 5 -12.26 12.56 -12.67
CA ASP A 5 -13.60 12.39 -12.07
C ASP A 5 -13.57 11.59 -10.77
N LEU A 6 -12.49 10.86 -10.54
CA LEU A 6 -12.23 10.17 -9.27
C LEU A 6 -11.67 11.20 -8.28
N ALA A 7 -12.56 11.89 -7.57
CA ALA A 7 -12.25 12.81 -6.46
C ALA A 7 -11.46 12.17 -5.29
N LEU A 8 -10.95 10.95 -5.48
CA LEU A 8 -10.10 10.19 -4.56
C LEU A 8 -8.91 11.01 -4.06
N SER A 9 -8.22 11.75 -4.94
CA SER A 9 -7.04 12.54 -4.55
C SER A 9 -7.37 13.83 -3.79
N LYS A 10 -8.64 14.20 -3.68
CA LYS A 10 -9.11 15.40 -2.94
C LYS A 10 -9.85 15.03 -1.66
N SER A 11 -10.19 13.75 -1.49
CA SER A 11 -10.95 13.26 -0.34
C SER A 11 -10.03 12.92 0.82
N LEU A 12 -10.32 13.50 1.99
CA LEU A 12 -9.63 13.20 3.25
C LEU A 12 -9.75 11.70 3.59
N LEU A 13 -10.91 11.10 3.35
CA LEU A 13 -11.16 9.68 3.64
C LEU A 13 -10.18 8.79 2.87
N TRP A 14 -10.03 9.03 1.57
CA TRP A 14 -9.13 8.26 0.71
C TRP A 14 -7.66 8.47 1.05
N PHE A 15 -7.30 9.67 1.51
CA PHE A 15 -5.98 9.93 2.06
C PHE A 15 -5.70 9.11 3.33
N LEU A 16 -6.64 9.08 4.28
CA LEU A 16 -6.50 8.29 5.51
C LEU A 16 -6.42 6.78 5.22
N ILE A 17 -7.26 6.27 4.32
CA ILE A 17 -7.20 4.88 3.86
C ILE A 17 -5.84 4.58 3.21
N SER A 18 -5.35 5.48 2.35
CA SER A 18 -4.06 5.30 1.68
C SER A 18 -2.89 5.30 2.67
N ILE A 19 -2.93 6.17 3.69
CA ILE A 19 -1.93 6.18 4.77
C ILE A 19 -1.94 4.85 5.53
N PHE A 20 -3.12 4.39 5.94
CA PHE A 20 -3.26 3.12 6.64
C PHE A 20 -2.69 1.98 5.80
N LEU A 21 -3.08 1.89 4.52
CA LEU A 21 -2.57 0.89 3.59
C LEU A 21 -1.07 1.00 3.36
N PHE A 22 -0.51 2.19 3.33
CA PHE A 22 0.93 2.40 3.18
C PHE A 22 1.71 1.80 4.34
N PHE A 23 1.31 2.08 5.58
CA PHE A 23 1.97 1.51 6.76
C PHE A 23 1.74 0.02 6.90
N TRP A 24 0.49 -0.43 6.72
CA TRP A 24 0.11 -1.84 6.81
C TRP A 24 0.80 -2.69 5.74
N LEU A 25 0.73 -2.31 4.46
CA LEU A 25 1.40 -3.07 3.41
C LEU A 25 2.93 -2.94 3.52
N GLY A 26 3.43 -1.79 3.97
CA GLY A 26 4.87 -1.58 4.19
C GLY A 26 5.46 -2.55 5.20
N SER A 27 4.81 -2.75 6.36
CA SER A 27 5.28 -3.72 7.36
C SER A 27 5.26 -5.15 6.84
N HIS A 28 4.26 -5.52 6.04
CA HIS A 28 4.18 -6.85 5.41
C HIS A 28 5.25 -7.07 4.35
N LEU A 29 5.55 -6.04 3.53
CA LEU A 29 6.59 -6.11 2.52
C LEU A 29 7.98 -6.16 3.18
N PHE A 30 8.17 -5.46 4.29
CA PHE A 30 9.40 -5.53 5.08
C PHE A 30 9.63 -6.93 5.63
N GLY A 31 8.64 -7.53 6.30
CA GLY A 31 8.72 -8.91 6.80
C GLY A 31 8.92 -9.95 5.68
N ALA A 32 8.29 -9.74 4.51
CA ALA A 32 8.49 -10.58 3.34
C ALA A 32 9.93 -10.50 2.79
N PHE A 33 10.57 -9.32 2.87
CA PHE A 33 11.94 -9.11 2.40
C PHE A 33 12.99 -9.66 3.37
N THR A 34 12.80 -9.46 4.68
CA THR A 34 13.79 -9.83 5.71
C THR A 34 13.68 -11.29 6.14
N ASN A 35 12.47 -11.79 6.36
CA ASN A 35 12.23 -13.07 7.04
C ASN A 35 11.46 -14.09 6.19
N LEU A 36 11.13 -13.75 4.94
CA LEU A 36 10.21 -14.53 4.12
C LEU A 36 8.87 -14.78 4.82
N GLU A 37 8.35 -13.74 5.46
CA GLU A 37 7.09 -13.79 6.19
C GLU A 37 5.93 -13.32 5.33
N ILE A 38 4.83 -14.06 5.39
CA ILE A 38 3.52 -13.62 4.89
C ILE A 38 2.50 -13.82 6.00
N GLN A 39 1.57 -12.88 6.12
CA GLN A 39 0.40 -13.05 6.98
C GLN A 39 -0.46 -14.19 6.44
N ASP A 40 -0.69 -15.19 7.27
CA ASP A 40 -1.58 -16.30 6.94
C ASP A 40 -3.01 -15.78 6.76
N LEU A 41 -3.71 -16.31 5.77
CA LEU A 41 -5.09 -15.96 5.48
C LEU A 41 -6.07 -16.72 6.39
N ARG A 42 -5.64 -17.85 6.94
CA ARG A 42 -6.45 -18.75 7.78
C ARG A 42 -6.35 -18.43 9.27
N ILE A 43 -5.22 -17.91 9.71
CA ILE A 43 -4.94 -17.49 11.09
C ILE A 43 -4.34 -16.09 11.05
N THR A 44 -4.62 -15.26 12.06
CA THR A 44 -4.05 -13.90 12.18
C THR A 44 -2.53 -13.87 12.43
N GLY A 45 -1.83 -14.99 12.27
CA GLY A 45 -0.40 -15.15 12.48
C GLY A 45 0.45 -14.88 11.23
N LEU A 46 1.76 -14.80 11.44
CA LEU A 46 2.76 -14.74 10.38
C LEU A 46 3.30 -16.15 10.14
N VAL A 47 3.46 -16.51 8.87
CA VAL A 47 4.11 -17.76 8.45
C VAL A 47 5.44 -17.40 7.81
N THR A 48 6.51 -17.94 8.39
CA THR A 48 7.88 -17.89 7.84
C THR A 48 8.10 -19.07 6.91
N PHE A 49 8.77 -18.84 5.79
CA PHE A 49 9.13 -19.91 4.85
C PHE A 49 10.65 -20.13 4.81
N ASN A 50 11.08 -21.39 4.89
CA ASN A 50 12.49 -21.78 4.73
C ASN A 50 13.02 -21.59 3.31
N SER A 51 12.14 -21.60 2.31
CA SER A 51 12.47 -21.36 0.90
C SER A 51 11.35 -20.55 0.25
N ARG A 52 11.64 -19.78 -0.80
CA ARG A 52 10.65 -18.91 -1.46
C ARG A 52 9.71 -19.74 -2.33
N PRO A 53 8.43 -19.97 -1.96
CA PRO A 53 7.50 -20.64 -2.87
C PRO A 53 7.15 -19.73 -4.05
N ILE A 54 6.83 -20.29 -5.22
CA ILE A 54 6.60 -19.52 -6.46
C ILE A 54 5.46 -18.50 -6.31
N TRP A 55 4.40 -18.85 -5.56
CA TRP A 55 3.29 -17.92 -5.29
C TRP A 55 3.68 -16.74 -4.39
N PHE A 56 4.77 -16.84 -3.62
CA PHE A 56 5.22 -15.81 -2.69
C PHE A 56 5.53 -14.52 -3.45
N SER A 57 6.30 -14.63 -4.53
CA SER A 57 6.67 -13.50 -5.37
C SER A 57 5.46 -12.82 -6.00
N ILE A 58 4.44 -13.59 -6.39
CA ILE A 58 3.19 -13.05 -6.96
C ILE A 58 2.45 -12.24 -5.89
N VAL A 59 2.27 -12.80 -4.69
CA VAL A 59 1.58 -12.13 -3.57
C VAL A 59 2.32 -10.86 -3.16
N VAL A 60 3.65 -10.93 -3.06
CA VAL A 60 4.50 -9.77 -2.74
C VAL A 60 4.40 -8.70 -3.84
N ALA A 61 4.41 -9.07 -5.12
CA ALA A 61 4.28 -8.13 -6.23
C ALA A 61 2.93 -7.40 -6.22
N VAL A 62 1.83 -8.10 -5.92
CA VAL A 62 0.50 -7.48 -5.78
C VAL A 62 0.48 -6.51 -4.59
N LYS A 63 1.02 -6.91 -3.43
CA LYS A 63 1.13 -6.03 -2.25
C LYS A 63 2.00 -4.81 -2.54
N ALA A 64 3.12 -4.97 -3.24
CA ALA A 64 4.00 -3.88 -3.64
C ALA A 64 3.31 -2.90 -4.60
N SER A 65 2.51 -3.41 -5.54
CA SER A 65 1.73 -2.58 -6.46
C SER A 65 0.68 -1.75 -5.72
N ALA A 66 -0.06 -2.37 -4.79
CA ALA A 66 -1.03 -1.67 -3.95
C ALA A 66 -0.36 -0.64 -3.01
N TRP A 67 0.82 -0.95 -2.50
CA TRP A 67 1.63 -0.04 -1.70
C TRP A 67 2.07 1.18 -2.51
N ALA A 68 2.59 0.98 -3.72
CA ALA A 68 2.98 2.05 -4.63
C ALA A 68 1.80 2.96 -5.01
N LEU A 69 0.63 2.38 -5.30
CA LEU A 69 -0.59 3.16 -5.57
C LEU A 69 -1.00 4.02 -4.36
N SER A 70 -0.89 3.46 -3.15
CA SER A 70 -1.15 4.18 -1.90
C SER A 70 -0.18 5.36 -1.74
N SER A 71 1.12 5.18 -2.02
CA SER A 71 2.11 6.26 -2.01
C SER A 71 1.77 7.37 -3.01
N VAL A 72 1.35 7.02 -4.23
CA VAL A 72 0.97 8.00 -5.26
C VAL A 72 -0.25 8.81 -4.82
N LEU A 73 -1.25 8.18 -4.20
CA LEU A 73 -2.44 8.88 -3.71
C LEU A 73 -2.12 9.84 -2.56
N ILE A 74 -1.27 9.42 -1.62
CA ILE A 74 -0.76 10.27 -0.54
C ILE A 74 -0.05 11.49 -1.12
N TYR A 75 0.90 11.27 -2.03
CA TYR A 75 1.67 12.34 -2.68
C TYR A 75 0.76 13.35 -3.39
N LYS A 76 -0.20 12.86 -4.19
CA LYS A 76 -1.16 13.72 -4.90
C LYS A 76 -2.04 14.52 -3.94
N TYR A 77 -2.49 13.93 -2.83
CA TYR A 77 -3.30 14.64 -1.84
C TYR A 77 -2.50 15.74 -1.14
N VAL A 78 -1.26 15.47 -0.76
CA VAL A 78 -0.36 16.47 -0.15
C VAL A 78 -0.10 17.61 -1.13
N GLN A 79 0.25 17.31 -2.39
CA GLN A 79 0.45 18.33 -3.42
C GLN A 79 -0.78 19.20 -3.65
N PHE A 80 -1.98 18.60 -3.68
CA PHE A 80 -3.24 19.33 -3.80
C PHE A 80 -3.46 20.30 -2.62
N LYS A 81 -3.22 19.83 -1.39
CA LYS A 81 -3.35 20.67 -0.18
C LYS A 81 -2.34 21.81 -0.13
N VAL A 82 -1.09 21.55 -0.51
CA VAL A 82 -0.04 22.58 -0.59
C VAL A 82 -0.39 23.63 -1.64
N SER A 83 -0.81 23.19 -2.83
CA SER A 83 -1.19 24.10 -3.92
C SER A 83 -2.37 25.00 -3.52
N LYS A 84 -3.39 24.46 -2.84
CA LYS A 84 -4.55 25.23 -2.36
C LYS A 84 -4.18 26.23 -1.25
N LYS A 85 -3.12 25.99 -0.46
CA LYS A 85 -2.70 26.88 0.61
C LYS A 85 -1.94 28.12 0.08
N ASN A 86 -1.34 28.02 -1.10
CA ASN A 86 -0.51 29.06 -1.72
C ASN A 86 -1.28 29.96 -2.72
N THR A 87 -2.59 29.75 -2.87
CA THR A 87 -3.55 30.58 -3.63
C THR A 87 -4.59 31.12 -2.67
#